data_AF-F0XZ92-F1
#
_entry.id   AF-F0XZ92-F1
#
_cell.length_a   1.000
_cell.length_b   1.000
_cell.length_c   1.000
_cell.angle_alpha   90.00
_cell.angle_beta   90.00
_cell.angle_gamma   90.00
#
_symmetry.space_group_name_H-M   'P 1'
#
loop_
_entity.id
_entity.type
_entity.pdbx_description
1 polymer ?
#
loop_
_entity_poly.entity_id
_entity_poly.type
_entity_poly.pdbx_seq_one_letter_code
_entity_poly.pdbx_strand_id
1 'polypeptide(L)'
;MASGATRAAVLLYRASAAQGHARAIYNLGACYEQGKGVGGVDECNAFIYYQKAAAMGYRKAQFNLGNAYRTGKGLEDRDLGKAIDQYLLAAKQGSAEAQYNYALMYFNGMGCAVDKRRAIDYCKLAADQGYAPAVRKLPIWQMSPDRQRAAREAPPSSGGLRVAAAGAAVAAALLWFWFA
;
A
#
# COMPACT_ATOMS: atom_id res chain seq x y z
N MET A 1 -26.91 -18.55 -11.76
CA MET A 1 -26.99 -19.43 -10.57
C MET A 1 -26.18 -18.96 -9.34
N ALA A 2 -25.29 -17.95 -9.45
CA ALA A 2 -24.48 -17.46 -8.32
C ALA A 2 -25.24 -16.63 -7.23
N SER A 3 -26.51 -16.27 -7.47
CA SER A 3 -27.28 -15.38 -6.58
C SER A 3 -27.87 -16.06 -5.34
N GLY A 4 -28.08 -17.39 -5.36
CA GLY A 4 -28.65 -18.13 -4.22
C GLY A 4 -27.63 -18.34 -3.09
N ALA A 5 -26.46 -18.87 -3.43
CA ALA A 5 -25.39 -19.14 -2.47
C ALA A 5 -24.86 -17.86 -1.78
N THR A 6 -24.81 -16.74 -2.52
CA THR A 6 -24.36 -15.46 -1.97
C THR A 6 -25.36 -14.86 -0.99
N ARG A 7 -26.67 -15.01 -1.21
CA ARG A 7 -27.70 -14.61 -0.25
C ARG A 7 -27.68 -15.46 1.02
N ALA A 8 -27.52 -16.77 0.89
CA ALA A 8 -27.37 -17.67 2.04
C ALA A 8 -26.14 -17.32 2.90
N ALA A 9 -25.01 -16.99 2.27
CA ALA A 9 -23.81 -16.54 2.97
C ALA A 9 -24.04 -15.26 3.78
N VAL A 10 -24.76 -14.27 3.21
CA VAL A 10 -25.12 -13.03 3.92
C VAL A 10 -25.98 -13.31 5.15
N LEU A 11 -26.93 -14.25 5.06
CA LEU A 11 -27.75 -14.64 6.22
C LEU A 11 -26.90 -15.26 7.34
N LEU A 12 -25.96 -16.14 7.00
CA LEU A 12 -25.02 -16.73 7.98
C LEU A 12 -24.12 -15.66 8.60
N TYR A 13 -23.63 -14.71 7.80
CA TYR A 13 -22.84 -13.59 8.33
C TYR A 13 -23.67 -12.70 9.24
N ARG A 14 -24.96 -12.44 8.94
CA ARG A 14 -25.86 -11.69 9.84
C ARG A 14 -26.06 -12.41 11.17
N ALA A 15 -26.34 -13.70 11.13
CA ALA A 15 -26.49 -14.51 12.34
C ALA A 15 -25.20 -14.52 13.20
N SER A 16 -24.04 -14.67 12.56
CA SER A 16 -22.74 -14.66 13.25
C SER A 16 -22.35 -13.26 13.74
N ALA A 17 -22.70 -12.21 13.01
CA ALA A 17 -22.47 -10.82 13.39
C ALA A 17 -23.32 -10.43 14.60
N ALA A 18 -24.56 -10.94 14.70
CA ALA A 18 -25.41 -10.78 15.88
C ALA A 18 -24.81 -11.40 17.14
N GLN A 19 -23.94 -12.41 16.99
CA GLN A 19 -23.17 -13.03 18.08
C GLN A 19 -21.84 -12.33 18.36
N GLY A 20 -21.57 -11.18 17.72
CA GLY A 20 -20.37 -10.39 17.97
C GLY A 20 -19.10 -10.90 17.28
N HIS A 21 -19.20 -11.75 16.26
CA HIS A 21 -18.01 -12.18 15.53
C HIS A 21 -17.50 -11.08 14.58
N ALA A 22 -16.39 -10.42 14.95
CA ALA A 22 -15.81 -9.31 14.17
C ALA A 22 -15.50 -9.67 12.71
N ARG A 23 -15.07 -10.91 12.43
CA ARG A 23 -14.87 -11.41 11.06
C ARG A 23 -16.17 -11.45 10.25
N ALA A 24 -17.28 -11.86 10.87
CA ALA A 24 -18.58 -11.91 10.21
C ALA A 24 -19.11 -10.49 9.94
N ILE A 25 -18.96 -9.59 10.91
CA ILE A 25 -19.29 -8.15 10.75
C ILE A 25 -18.48 -7.56 9.58
N TYR A 26 -17.18 -7.82 9.50
CA TYR A 26 -16.35 -7.40 8.36
C TYR A 26 -16.84 -7.99 7.03
N ASN A 27 -17.18 -9.28 6.99
CA ASN A 27 -17.65 -9.93 5.77
C ASN A 27 -18.98 -9.35 5.29
N LEU A 28 -19.87 -8.90 6.19
CA LEU A 28 -21.06 -8.15 5.80
C LEU A 28 -20.69 -6.83 5.13
N GLY A 29 -19.72 -6.10 5.67
CA GLY A 29 -19.20 -4.88 5.03
C GLY A 29 -18.68 -5.15 3.61
N ALA A 30 -17.91 -6.23 3.45
CA ALA A 30 -17.41 -6.65 2.12
C ALA A 30 -18.53 -7.08 1.16
N CYS A 31 -19.61 -7.69 1.66
CA CYS A 31 -20.80 -8.01 0.86
C CYS A 31 -21.46 -6.73 0.34
N TYR A 32 -21.61 -5.70 1.18
CA TYR A 32 -22.16 -4.40 0.78
C TYR A 32 -21.26 -3.65 -0.21
N GLU A 33 -19.94 -3.65 0.00
CA GLU A 33 -18.98 -3.04 -0.92
C GLU A 33 -19.02 -3.68 -2.32
N GLN A 34 -19.22 -5.00 -2.40
CA GLN A 34 -19.23 -5.75 -3.66
C GLN A 34 -20.64 -5.98 -4.23
N GLY A 35 -21.68 -5.56 -3.52
CA GLY A 35 -23.08 -5.87 -3.83
C GLY A 35 -23.45 -7.36 -3.84
N LYS A 36 -22.65 -8.21 -3.19
CA LYS A 36 -22.83 -9.66 -3.19
C LYS A 36 -23.86 -10.09 -2.15
N GLY A 37 -25.00 -10.59 -2.62
CA GLY A 37 -26.05 -11.14 -1.76
C GLY A 37 -26.90 -10.10 -1.02
N VAL A 38 -26.70 -8.81 -1.29
CA VAL A 38 -27.39 -7.68 -0.61
C VAL A 38 -28.23 -6.80 -1.55
N GLY A 39 -28.36 -7.16 -2.83
CA GLY A 39 -29.22 -6.46 -3.79
C GLY A 39 -28.56 -5.36 -4.60
N GLY A 40 -27.34 -4.96 -4.26
CA GLY A 40 -26.56 -3.96 -4.98
C GLY A 40 -25.38 -3.46 -4.14
N VAL A 41 -24.48 -2.69 -4.76
CA VAL A 41 -23.39 -2.03 -4.03
C VAL A 41 -23.96 -0.95 -3.12
N ASP A 42 -23.48 -0.92 -1.88
CA ASP A 42 -23.85 0.08 -0.88
C ASP A 42 -22.62 0.44 -0.03
N GLU A 43 -21.96 1.53 -0.41
CA GLU A 43 -20.72 1.95 0.25
C GLU A 43 -20.97 2.47 1.67
N CYS A 44 -22.13 3.07 1.94
CA CYS A 44 -22.51 3.57 3.27
C CYS A 44 -22.66 2.42 4.27
N ASN A 45 -23.37 1.35 3.88
CA ASN A 45 -23.46 0.17 4.72
C ASN A 45 -22.10 -0.53 4.85
N ALA A 46 -21.31 -0.62 3.78
CA ALA A 46 -19.95 -1.17 3.86
C ALA A 46 -19.10 -0.43 4.91
N PHE A 47 -19.12 0.90 4.87
CA PHE A 47 -18.44 1.77 5.83
C PHE A 47 -18.89 1.48 7.28
N ILE A 48 -20.21 1.43 7.53
CA ILE A 48 -20.76 1.16 8.88
C ILE A 48 -20.29 -0.20 9.42
N TYR A 49 -20.31 -1.25 8.59
CA TYR A 49 -19.86 -2.58 9.02
C TYR A 49 -18.34 -2.64 9.22
N TYR A 50 -17.55 -1.97 8.38
CA TYR A 50 -16.12 -1.83 8.61
C TYR A 50 -15.81 -1.07 9.90
N GLN A 51 -16.55 0.00 10.20
CA GLN A 51 -16.42 0.73 11.46
C GLN A 51 -16.68 -0.16 12.67
N LYS A 52 -17.78 -0.94 12.66
CA LYS A 52 -18.11 -1.88 13.73
C LYS A 52 -17.03 -2.93 13.94
N ALA A 53 -16.57 -3.59 12.87
CA ALA A 53 -15.52 -4.60 12.98
C ALA A 53 -14.15 -4.02 13.38
N ALA A 54 -13.83 -2.80 12.94
CA ALA A 54 -12.60 -2.10 13.30
C ALA A 54 -12.56 -1.71 14.78
N ALA A 55 -13.70 -1.29 15.34
CA ALA A 55 -13.87 -1.02 16.77
C ALA A 55 -13.63 -2.26 17.64
N MET A 56 -13.86 -3.46 17.09
CA MET A 56 -13.53 -4.75 17.72
C MET A 56 -12.09 -5.20 17.48
N GLY A 57 -11.24 -4.33 16.93
CA GLY A 57 -9.83 -4.63 16.68
C GLY A 57 -9.55 -5.45 15.42
N TYR A 58 -10.53 -5.73 14.56
CA TYR A 58 -10.30 -6.59 13.41
C TYR A 58 -9.41 -5.92 12.35
N ARG A 59 -8.16 -6.38 12.25
CA ARG A 59 -7.11 -5.80 11.39
C ARG A 59 -7.54 -5.46 9.97
N LYS A 60 -8.24 -6.37 9.27
CA LYS A 60 -8.70 -6.12 7.88
C LYS A 60 -9.77 -5.03 7.81
N ALA A 61 -10.63 -4.94 8.82
CA ALA A 61 -11.64 -3.87 8.89
C ALA A 61 -10.98 -2.51 9.15
N GLN A 62 -9.98 -2.45 10.05
CA GLN A 62 -9.22 -1.21 10.27
C GLN A 62 -8.51 -0.74 8.99
N PHE A 63 -7.89 -1.66 8.24
CA PHE A 63 -7.30 -1.31 6.94
C PHE A 63 -8.34 -0.78 5.93
N ASN A 64 -9.49 -1.46 5.78
CA ASN A 64 -10.54 -1.04 4.86
C ASN A 64 -11.22 0.27 5.30
N LEU A 65 -11.38 0.48 6.60
CA LEU A 65 -11.89 1.72 7.15
C LEU A 65 -10.92 2.88 6.91
N GLY A 66 -9.61 2.64 7.03
CA GLY A 66 -8.58 3.60 6.62
C GLY A 66 -8.67 3.95 5.13
N ASN A 67 -8.93 2.97 4.26
CA ASN A 67 -9.17 3.22 2.83
C ASN A 67 -10.44 4.06 2.60
N ALA A 68 -11.54 3.74 3.29
CA ALA A 68 -12.79 4.48 3.19
C ALA A 68 -12.61 5.94 3.61
N TYR A 69 -12.01 6.20 4.77
CA TYR A 69 -11.69 7.55 5.22
C TYR A 69 -10.75 8.31 4.26
N ARG A 70 -9.75 7.63 3.69
CA ARG A 70 -8.81 8.25 2.73
C ARG A 70 -9.49 8.66 1.43
N THR A 71 -10.46 7.86 0.97
CA THR A 71 -11.12 8.03 -0.33
C THR A 71 -12.45 8.76 -0.26
N GLY A 72 -13.08 8.84 0.91
CA GLY A 72 -14.44 9.34 1.10
C GLY A 72 -15.54 8.31 0.77
N LYS A 73 -15.19 7.04 0.53
CA LYS A 73 -16.18 6.01 0.20
C LYS A 73 -17.13 5.73 1.36
N GLY A 74 -18.43 5.80 1.10
CA GLY A 74 -19.48 5.64 2.12
C GLY A 74 -19.55 6.78 3.13
N LEU A 75 -18.97 7.94 2.80
CA LEU A 75 -18.94 9.15 3.62
C LEU A 75 -19.35 10.35 2.77
N GLU A 76 -19.81 11.43 3.43
CA GLU A 76 -20.03 12.72 2.75
C GLU A 76 -18.69 13.33 2.30
N ASP A 77 -17.68 13.28 3.17
CA ASP A 77 -16.33 13.79 2.92
C ASP A 77 -15.25 12.82 3.41
N ARG A 78 -14.06 12.92 2.81
CA ARG A 78 -12.87 12.18 3.25
C ARG A 78 -12.30 12.77 4.55
N ASP A 79 -11.71 11.90 5.38
CA ASP A 79 -11.05 12.27 6.64
C ASP A 79 -9.66 11.64 6.71
N LEU A 80 -8.64 12.40 6.28
CA LEU A 80 -7.27 11.88 6.20
C LEU A 80 -6.67 11.59 7.59
N GLY A 81 -7.10 12.31 8.63
CA GLY A 81 -6.65 12.08 10.00
C GLY A 81 -7.12 10.72 10.50
N LYS A 82 -8.42 10.43 10.39
CA LYS A 82 -8.96 9.11 10.73
C LYS A 82 -8.40 7.99 9.86
N ALA A 83 -8.07 8.28 8.60
CA ALA A 83 -7.38 7.29 7.76
C ALA A 83 -6.02 6.89 8.34
N ILE A 84 -5.21 7.86 8.79
CA ILE A 84 -3.91 7.61 9.45
C ILE A 84 -4.11 6.77 10.70
N ASP A 85 -5.07 7.11 11.55
CA ASP A 85 -5.34 6.40 12.80
C ASP A 85 -5.70 4.92 12.53
N GLN A 86 -6.59 4.68 11.58
CA GLN A 86 -7.01 3.32 11.23
C GLN A 86 -5.90 2.50 10.58
N TYR A 87 -5.08 3.10 9.69
CA TYR A 87 -3.90 2.43 9.17
C TYR A 87 -2.90 2.12 10.27
N LEU A 88 -2.67 3.01 11.22
CA LEU A 88 -1.75 2.78 12.34
C LEU A 88 -2.21 1.60 13.20
N LEU A 89 -3.51 1.51 13.51
CA LEU A 89 -4.07 0.39 14.26
C LEU A 89 -3.84 -0.94 13.52
N ALA A 90 -4.11 -1.00 12.22
CA ALA A 90 -3.89 -2.21 11.41
C ALA A 90 -2.38 -2.52 11.24
N ALA A 91 -1.54 -1.49 11.13
CA ALA A 91 -0.10 -1.60 10.97
C ALA A 91 0.59 -2.17 12.22
N LYS A 92 0.15 -1.75 13.41
CA LYS A 92 0.59 -2.30 14.70
C LYS A 92 0.22 -3.77 14.86
N GLN A 93 -0.80 -4.25 14.15
CA GLN A 93 -1.18 -5.66 14.07
C GLN A 93 -0.48 -6.42 12.92
N GLY A 94 0.55 -5.83 12.31
CA GLY A 94 1.34 -6.49 11.27
C GLY A 94 0.70 -6.54 9.88
N SER A 95 -0.25 -5.65 9.55
CA SER A 95 -0.71 -5.54 8.15
C SER A 95 0.33 -4.79 7.32
N ALA A 96 1.04 -5.50 6.45
CA ALA A 96 2.02 -4.90 5.54
C ALA A 96 1.42 -3.81 4.64
N GLU A 97 0.18 -4.01 4.15
CA GLU A 97 -0.52 -3.00 3.35
C GLU A 97 -0.82 -1.73 4.17
N ALA A 98 -1.25 -1.89 5.43
CA ALA A 98 -1.51 -0.76 6.31
C ALA A 98 -0.22 -0.03 6.71
N GLN A 99 0.86 -0.75 6.98
CA GLN A 99 2.18 -0.16 7.25
C GLN A 99 2.66 0.68 6.08
N TYR A 100 2.56 0.16 4.85
CA TYR A 100 2.92 0.92 3.65
C TYR A 100 2.01 2.14 3.42
N ASN A 101 0.70 2.01 3.61
CA ASN A 101 -0.22 3.14 3.47
C ASN A 101 0.00 4.20 4.54
N TYR A 102 0.22 3.82 5.80
CA TYR A 102 0.62 4.72 6.87
C TYR A 102 1.91 5.46 6.53
N ALA A 103 2.91 4.73 6.02
CA ALA A 103 4.17 5.31 5.57
C ALA A 103 3.98 6.32 4.42
N LEU A 104 3.13 6.01 3.43
CA LEU A 104 2.80 6.93 2.35
C LEU A 104 2.16 8.23 2.85
N MET A 105 1.29 8.16 3.86
CA MET A 105 0.66 9.35 4.43
C MET A 105 1.71 10.31 5.01
N TYR A 106 2.64 9.80 5.81
CA TYR A 106 3.72 10.62 6.38
C TYR A 106 4.80 11.04 5.36
N PHE A 107 5.08 10.22 4.36
CA PHE A 107 6.06 10.55 3.33
C PHE A 107 5.62 11.77 2.51
N ASN A 108 4.33 11.83 2.19
CA ASN A 108 3.74 12.86 1.34
C ASN A 108 3.04 13.99 2.13
N GLY A 109 2.95 13.89 3.46
CA GLY A 109 2.23 14.86 4.29
C GLY A 109 0.71 14.87 4.05
N MET A 110 0.12 13.71 3.73
CA MET A 110 -1.32 13.60 3.51
C MET A 110 -2.03 13.57 4.87
N GLY A 111 -2.74 14.65 5.23
CA GLY A 111 -3.47 14.74 6.50
C GLY A 111 -2.60 14.85 7.75
N CYS A 112 -1.28 15.05 7.59
CA CYS A 112 -0.33 15.22 8.69
C CYS A 112 0.92 15.97 8.20
N ALA A 113 1.75 16.43 9.14
CA ALA A 113 3.07 16.96 8.80
C ALA A 113 3.98 15.84 8.25
N VAL A 114 4.83 16.18 7.28
CA VAL A 114 5.76 15.24 6.67
C VAL A 114 6.75 14.71 7.72
N ASP A 115 6.87 13.38 7.80
CA ASP A 115 7.87 12.69 8.62
C ASP A 115 8.48 11.54 7.80
N LYS A 116 9.52 11.88 7.03
CA LYS A 116 10.18 10.91 6.14
C LYS A 116 10.85 9.78 6.91
N ARG A 117 11.36 10.03 8.12
CA ARG A 117 12.00 9.01 8.94
C ARG A 117 10.99 7.94 9.34
N ARG A 118 9.87 8.36 9.93
CA ARG A 118 8.76 7.47 10.29
C ARG A 118 8.21 6.74 9.08
N ALA A 119 8.05 7.42 7.96
CA ALA A 119 7.60 6.79 6.73
C ALA A 119 8.56 5.68 6.27
N ILE A 120 9.87 5.93 6.27
CA ILE A 120 10.87 4.92 5.90
C ILE A 120 10.81 3.73 6.87
N ASP A 121 10.68 3.96 8.18
CA ASP A 121 10.62 2.89 9.17
C ASP A 121 9.41 1.96 8.98
N TYR A 122 8.21 2.52 8.76
CA TYR A 122 7.03 1.70 8.46
C TYR A 122 7.09 1.05 7.06
N CYS A 123 7.72 1.70 6.08
CA CYS A 123 7.95 1.11 4.76
C CYS A 123 8.91 -0.08 4.83
N LYS A 124 9.95 -0.03 5.68
CA LYS A 124 10.82 -1.18 5.98
C LYS A 124 10.02 -2.35 6.54
N LEU A 125 9.18 -2.12 7.57
CA LEU A 125 8.34 -3.18 8.14
C LEU A 125 7.49 -3.90 7.08
N ALA A 126 6.92 -3.16 6.14
CA ALA A 126 6.15 -3.74 5.04
C ALA A 126 7.04 -4.47 4.03
N ALA A 127 8.22 -3.93 3.71
CA ALA A 127 9.17 -4.52 2.78
C ALA A 127 9.78 -5.82 3.33
N ASP A 128 10.07 -5.88 4.63
CA ASP A 128 10.60 -7.07 5.32
C ASP A 128 9.58 -8.23 5.30
N GLN A 129 8.28 -7.93 5.20
CA GLN A 129 7.21 -8.89 4.96
C GLN A 129 7.01 -9.22 3.47
N GLY A 130 7.85 -8.70 2.57
CA GLY A 130 7.77 -8.94 1.13
C GLY A 130 6.68 -8.16 0.40
N TYR A 131 6.10 -7.11 1.01
CA TYR A 131 5.07 -6.32 0.33
C TYR A 131 5.66 -5.56 -0.85
N ALA A 132 5.36 -6.02 -2.08
CA ALA A 132 6.03 -5.59 -3.29
C ALA A 132 6.05 -4.06 -3.53
N PRO A 133 4.96 -3.30 -3.27
CA PRO A 133 5.01 -1.83 -3.36
C PRO A 133 6.04 -1.21 -2.41
N ALA A 134 6.17 -1.72 -1.18
CA ALA A 134 7.14 -1.25 -0.20
C ALA A 134 8.56 -1.60 -0.63
N VAL A 135 8.83 -2.86 -1.01
CA VAL A 135 10.15 -3.30 -1.51
C VAL A 135 10.63 -2.42 -2.67
N ARG A 136 9.74 -2.09 -3.61
CA ARG A 136 10.07 -1.24 -4.76
C ARG A 136 10.32 0.23 -4.38
N LYS A 137 9.56 0.77 -3.43
CA LYS A 137 9.64 2.20 -3.05
C LYS A 137 10.74 2.50 -2.04
N LEU A 138 11.07 1.55 -1.18
CA LEU A 138 12.00 1.75 -0.08
C LEU A 138 13.39 2.26 -0.52
N PRO A 139 14.03 1.72 -1.57
CA PRO A 139 15.32 2.26 -2.04
C PRO A 139 15.20 3.71 -2.49
N ILE A 140 14.12 4.07 -3.20
CA ILE A 140 13.87 5.42 -3.71
C ILE A 140 13.71 6.41 -2.55
N TRP A 141 13.01 6.01 -1.48
CA TRP A 141 12.80 6.87 -0.31
C TRP A 141 14.05 7.05 0.53
N GLN A 142 14.97 6.10 0.49
CA GLN A 142 16.27 6.17 1.17
C GLN A 142 17.37 6.86 0.34
N MET A 143 17.13 7.15 -0.94
CA MET A 143 18.10 7.87 -1.76
C MET A 143 18.38 9.24 -1.16
N SER A 144 19.67 9.60 -1.09
CA SER A 144 20.08 10.97 -0.76
C SER A 144 19.43 11.97 -1.73
N PRO A 145 19.17 13.22 -1.31
CA PRO A 145 18.62 14.26 -2.18
C PRO A 145 19.39 14.39 -3.51
N ASP A 146 20.72 14.22 -3.47
CA ASP A 146 21.59 14.29 -4.65
C ASP A 146 21.32 13.15 -5.64
N ARG A 147 21.09 11.93 -5.15
CA ARG A 147 20.70 10.80 -6.00
C ARG A 147 19.31 10.97 -6.59
N GLN A 148 18.38 11.58 -5.84
CA GLN A 148 17.04 11.89 -6.34
C GLN A 148 17.08 12.96 -7.44
N ARG A 149 17.96 13.96 -7.31
CA ARG A 149 18.18 15.00 -8.32
C ARG A 149 18.82 14.41 -9.57
N ALA A 150 19.89 13.65 -9.41
CA ALA A 150 20.58 12.96 -10.52
C ALA A 150 19.64 12.02 -11.29
N ALA A 151 18.69 11.34 -10.64
CA ALA A 151 17.72 10.47 -11.31
C ALA A 151 16.63 11.23 -12.11
N ARG A 152 16.32 12.48 -11.75
CA ARG A 152 15.39 13.35 -12.49
C ARG A 152 16.07 14.03 -13.68
N GLU A 153 17.35 14.36 -13.50
CA GLU A 153 18.19 14.99 -14.52
C GLU A 153 18.82 13.96 -15.47
N ALA A 154 18.75 12.68 -15.13
CA ALA A 154 19.15 11.60 -16.01
C ALA A 154 18.32 11.66 -17.30
N PRO A 155 18.95 11.76 -18.48
CA PRO A 155 18.23 11.73 -19.74
C PRO A 155 17.46 10.41 -19.84
N PRO A 156 16.26 10.40 -20.47
CA PRO A 156 15.49 9.17 -20.62
C PRO A 156 16.35 8.14 -21.35
N SER A 157 16.71 7.07 -20.65
CA SER A 157 17.58 6.02 -21.18
C SER A 157 16.94 5.42 -22.42
N SER A 158 17.61 5.50 -23.56
CA SER A 158 17.34 4.64 -24.72
C SER A 158 17.31 3.19 -24.23
N GLY A 159 16.14 2.58 -24.29
CA GLY A 159 15.94 1.21 -23.82
C GLY A 159 16.90 0.24 -24.51
N GLY A 160 17.42 -0.70 -23.72
CA GLY A 160 17.91 -2.00 -24.19
C GLY A 160 19.32 -2.02 -24.75
N LEU A 161 20.28 -2.44 -23.91
CA LEU A 161 21.05 -3.69 -24.07
C LEU A 161 22.20 -3.69 -23.08
N ARG A 162 22.21 -4.66 -22.16
CA ARG A 162 23.41 -5.04 -21.41
C ARG A 162 24.00 -6.31 -22.03
N VAL A 163 25.34 -6.35 -21.99
CA VAL A 163 26.26 -7.51 -21.90
C VAL A 163 26.71 -8.18 -23.21
N ALA A 164 28.00 -8.00 -23.53
CA ALA A 164 29.04 -9.07 -23.58
C ALA A 164 30.39 -8.37 -23.86
N ALA A 165 31.31 -8.30 -22.89
CA ALA A 165 32.34 -9.30 -22.55
C ALA A 165 33.53 -9.34 -23.53
N ALA A 166 34.69 -8.95 -22.99
CA ALA A 166 36.06 -9.47 -23.19
C ALA A 166 36.58 -9.82 -24.61
N GLY A 167 37.73 -9.23 -24.96
CA GLY A 167 38.58 -9.75 -26.03
C GLY A 167 39.78 -8.86 -26.39
N ALA A 168 40.93 -9.15 -25.77
CA ALA A 168 42.30 -9.05 -26.28
C ALA A 168 42.79 -7.84 -27.10
N ALA A 169 43.86 -7.18 -26.66
CA ALA A 169 45.22 -7.41 -27.19
C ALA A 169 46.20 -6.35 -26.67
N VAL A 170 47.23 -6.80 -25.96
CA VAL A 170 48.50 -6.10 -25.78
C VAL A 170 49.26 -6.21 -27.10
N ALA A 171 49.65 -5.10 -27.73
CA ALA A 171 50.73 -5.07 -28.72
C ALA A 171 51.31 -3.66 -28.87
N ALA A 172 52.62 -3.56 -28.60
CA ALA A 172 53.64 -2.67 -29.17
C ALA A 172 53.32 -1.15 -29.17
N ALA A 173 53.92 -0.33 -28.30
CA ALA A 173 55.34 0.04 -28.25
C ALA A 173 55.91 0.51 -29.61
N LEU A 174 56.57 1.68 -29.56
CA LEU A 174 57.30 2.39 -30.63
C LEU A 174 56.36 3.22 -31.53
N LEU A 175 56.46 4.55 -31.65
CA LEU A 175 57.65 5.39 -31.62
C LEU A 175 57.31 6.77 -31.03
N TRP A 176 58.05 7.16 -30.00
CA TRP A 176 58.09 8.52 -29.50
C TRP A 176 58.83 9.40 -30.51
N PHE A 177 58.17 10.47 -30.93
CA PHE A 177 58.79 11.67 -31.50
C PHE A 177 59.83 12.24 -30.54
N TRP A 178 61.10 12.36 -30.95
CA TRP A 178 62.00 13.36 -30.39
C TRP A 178 63.01 13.86 -31.43
N PHE A 179 63.15 15.18 -31.43
CA PHE A 179 64.19 15.97 -32.08
C PHE A 179 65.59 15.47 -31.69
N ALA A 180 66.47 15.26 -32.68
CA ALA A 180 67.89 15.63 -32.72
C ALA A 180 68.54 15.06 -33.99
#